data_AF-A0A956B196-F1
#
_entry.id   AF-A0A956B196-F1
#
_cell.length_a   1.000
_cell.length_b   1.000
_cell.length_c   1.000
_cell.angle_alpha   90.00
_cell.angle_beta   90.00
_cell.angle_gamma   90.00
#
_symmetry.space_group_name_H-M   'P 1'
#
loop_
_entity.id
_entity.type
_entity.pdbx_description
1 polymer ?
#
loop_
_entity_poly.entity_id
_entity_poly.type
_entity_poly.pdbx_seq_one_letter_code
_entity_poly.pdbx_strand_id
1 'polypeptide(L)'
;MGAAAGATRASGKAAKARGLVDELGGFVDAIRRAKQEAGLDPDEEVELVVLPDNREKLPEAVRIVADALVGTSPAAALPPIPPALKDLLAPLWSASQPRVPMAILPFALDID
;
A
#
# COMPACT_ATOMS: atom_id res chain seq x y z
N MET A 1 -25.36 15.40 6.65
CA MET A 1 -24.50 15.30 7.85
C MET A 1 -23.57 14.11 7.65
N GLY A 2 -22.36 14.22 7.11
CA GLY A 2 -21.46 15.37 7.04
C GLY A 2 -20.39 15.25 8.12
N ALA A 3 -19.39 14.38 7.91
CA ALA A 3 -18.05 14.52 8.47
C ALA A 3 -17.11 13.67 7.63
N ALA A 4 -16.28 14.35 6.84
CA ALA A 4 -15.12 13.77 6.18
C ALA A 4 -14.29 13.00 7.22
N ALA A 5 -13.80 11.81 6.86
CA ALA A 5 -12.81 11.08 7.63
C ALA A 5 -11.47 11.84 7.60
N GLY A 6 -11.41 12.96 8.32
CA GLY A 6 -10.17 13.66 8.59
C GLY A 6 -9.27 12.70 9.37
N ALA A 7 -8.09 12.43 8.82
CA ALA A 7 -7.10 11.52 9.37
C ALA A 7 -6.58 12.02 10.73
N THR A 8 -7.36 11.85 11.79
CA THR A 8 -6.93 12.11 13.16
C THR A 8 -6.25 10.84 13.67
N ARG A 9 -4.98 10.98 14.08
CA ARG A 9 -4.21 9.89 14.68
C ARG A 9 -4.98 9.34 15.88
N ALA A 10 -5.51 8.13 15.78
CA ALA A 10 -6.22 7.47 16.86
C ALA A 10 -5.26 6.58 17.67
N SER A 11 -5.41 6.55 19.00
CA SER A 11 -4.77 5.51 19.82
C SER A 11 -5.46 4.16 19.57
N GLY A 12 -4.77 3.04 19.83
CA GLY A 12 -5.34 1.70 19.63
C GLY A 12 -6.71 1.54 20.32
N LYS A 13 -6.84 1.99 21.58
CA LYS A 13 -8.11 1.96 22.32
C LYS A 13 -9.22 2.76 21.62
N ALA A 14 -8.90 3.95 21.13
CA ALA A 14 -9.86 4.78 20.40
C ALA A 14 -10.24 4.17 19.04
N ALA A 15 -9.29 3.52 18.36
CA ALA A 15 -9.54 2.78 17.12
C ALA A 15 -10.48 1.59 17.35
N LYS A 16 -10.26 0.82 18.44
CA LYS A 16 -11.11 -0.32 18.82
C LYS A 16 -12.54 0.13 19.16
N ALA A 17 -12.69 1.22 19.91
CA ALA A 17 -14.00 1.78 20.25
C ALA A 17 -14.80 2.25 19.03
N ARG A 18 -14.11 2.61 17.94
CA ARG A 18 -14.70 3.03 16.66
C ARG A 18 -14.86 1.87 15.66
N GLY A 19 -14.48 0.65 16.03
CA GLY A 19 -14.53 -0.51 15.14
C GLY A 19 -13.51 -0.47 14.00
N LEU A 20 -12.45 0.34 14.11
CA LEU A 20 -11.39 0.42 13.10
C LEU A 20 -10.37 -0.72 13.20
N VAL A 21 -10.33 -1.41 14.33
CA VAL A 21 -9.47 -2.58 14.57
C VAL A 21 -10.26 -3.67 15.28
N ASP A 22 -9.95 -4.92 14.96
CA ASP A 22 -10.65 -6.09 15.50
C ASP A 22 -10.22 -6.41 16.92
N GLU A 23 -8.93 -6.30 17.25
CA GLU A 23 -8.40 -6.67 18.56
C GLU A 23 -7.24 -5.75 18.96
N LEU A 24 -6.98 -5.66 20.26
CA LEU A 24 -5.81 -4.97 20.80
C LEU A 24 -4.86 -6.01 21.37
N GLY A 25 -3.62 -6.00 20.92
CA GLY A 25 -2.60 -6.94 21.33
C GLY A 25 -1.22 -6.55 20.82
N GLY A 26 -0.22 -7.35 21.19
CA GLY A 26 1.13 -7.24 20.67
C GLY A 26 1.34 -8.06 19.40
N PHE A 27 2.59 -8.09 18.94
CA PHE A 27 3.00 -8.87 17.78
C PHE A 27 2.77 -10.38 17.96
N VAL A 28 3.05 -10.91 19.15
CA VAL A 28 2.84 -12.34 19.47
C VAL A 28 1.36 -12.71 19.42
N ASP A 29 0.47 -11.82 19.89
CA ASP A 29 -0.98 -12.01 19.80
C ASP A 29 -1.45 -12.05 18.34
N ALA A 30 -0.88 -11.18 17.50
CA ALA A 30 -1.18 -11.14 16.07
C ALA A 30 -0.74 -12.44 15.37
N ILE A 31 0.45 -12.98 15.68
CA ILE A 31 0.90 -14.27 15.13
C ILE A 31 -0.02 -15.41 15.58
N ARG A 32 -0.35 -15.47 16.88
CA ARG A 32 -1.25 -16.51 17.41
C ARG A 32 -2.61 -16.45 16.74
N ARG A 33 -3.18 -15.26 16.54
CA ARG A 33 -4.45 -15.09 15.82
C ARG A 33 -4.34 -15.50 14.36
N ALA A 34 -3.25 -15.14 13.69
CA ALA A 34 -2.99 -15.54 12.30
C ALA A 34 -2.90 -17.06 12.15
N LYS A 35 -2.22 -17.77 13.06
CA LYS A 35 -2.18 -19.24 13.09
C LYS A 35 -3.58 -19.85 13.21
N GLN A 36 -4.39 -19.33 14.14
CA GLN A 36 -5.77 -19.81 14.35
C GLN A 36 -6.64 -19.61 13.11
N GLU A 37 -6.57 -18.44 12.47
CA GLU A 37 -7.32 -18.16 11.23
C GLU A 37 -6.83 -18.99 10.04
N ALA A 38 -5.54 -19.35 10.01
CA ALA A 38 -4.97 -20.25 9.02
C ALA A 38 -5.24 -21.74 9.30
N GLY A 39 -5.84 -22.08 10.46
CA GLY A 39 -6.07 -23.46 10.87
C GLY A 39 -4.78 -24.23 11.27
N LEU A 40 -3.71 -23.50 11.58
CA LEU A 40 -2.45 -24.07 12.07
C LEU A 40 -2.53 -24.36 13.57
N ASP A 41 -1.75 -25.33 14.04
CA ASP A 41 -1.66 -25.59 15.48
C ASP A 41 -1.00 -24.38 16.19
N PRO A 42 -1.51 -23.93 17.34
CA PRO A 42 -0.92 -22.78 18.05
C PRO A 42 0.55 -22.99 18.40
N ASP A 43 0.95 -24.22 18.68
CA ASP A 43 2.31 -24.60 19.07
C ASP A 43 3.17 -25.03 17.86
N GLU A 44 2.61 -24.99 16.64
CA GLU A 44 3.35 -25.28 15.41
C GLU A 44 4.51 -24.30 15.22
N GLU A 45 5.71 -24.81 14.95
CA GLU A 45 6.85 -23.96 14.62
C GLU A 45 6.62 -23.30 13.26
N VAL A 46 6.71 -21.96 13.22
CA VAL A 46 6.53 -21.17 12.00
C VAL A 46 7.74 -20.28 11.78
N GLU A 47 8.16 -20.14 10.53
CA GLU A 47 9.25 -19.24 10.13
C GLU A 47 8.70 -17.84 9.87
N LEU A 48 9.23 -16.84 10.56
CA LEU A 48 8.91 -15.44 10.32
C LEU A 48 9.87 -14.86 9.27
N VAL A 49 9.40 -14.76 8.04
CA VAL A 49 10.17 -14.15 6.95
C VAL A 49 9.94 -12.63 6.95
N VAL A 50 11.01 -11.87 7.20
CA VAL A 50 10.98 -10.40 7.09
C VAL A 50 11.22 -10.01 5.64
N LEU A 51 10.19 -9.46 5.01
CA LEU A 51 10.31 -8.98 3.64
C LEU A 51 10.82 -7.54 3.59
N PRO A 52 11.60 -7.19 2.55
CA PRO A 52 11.94 -8.02 1.37
C PRO A 52 13.37 -8.59 1.44
N ASP A 53 13.48 -9.91 1.41
CA ASP A 53 14.70 -10.70 1.59
C ASP A 53 15.73 -10.58 0.42
N ASN A 54 15.37 -9.86 -0.65
CA ASN A 54 16.11 -9.90 -1.91
C ASN A 54 16.17 -8.55 -2.63
N ARG A 55 15.79 -7.43 -2.00
CA ARG A 55 15.84 -6.11 -2.67
C ARG A 55 17.21 -5.84 -3.28
N GLU A 56 18.28 -6.31 -2.66
CA GLU A 56 19.64 -6.09 -3.13
C GLU A 56 19.97 -6.73 -4.49
N LYS A 57 19.33 -7.85 -4.81
CA LYS A 57 19.56 -8.60 -6.07
C LYS A 57 18.60 -8.20 -7.19
N LEU A 58 17.60 -7.39 -6.89
CA LEU A 58 16.68 -6.89 -7.91
C LEU A 58 17.39 -5.84 -8.77
N PRO A 59 17.16 -5.82 -10.10
CA PRO A 59 17.57 -4.69 -10.93
C PRO A 59 17.08 -3.37 -10.33
N GLU A 60 17.93 -2.34 -10.37
CA GLU A 60 17.67 -1.04 -9.74
C GLU A 60 16.28 -0.47 -10.05
N ALA A 61 15.82 -0.61 -11.30
CA ALA A 61 14.48 -0.22 -11.72
C ALA A 61 13.36 -0.92 -10.94
N VAL A 62 13.49 -2.23 -10.69
CA VAL A 62 12.50 -3.02 -9.94
C VAL A 62 12.55 -2.65 -8.46
N ARG A 63 13.74 -2.36 -7.92
CA ARG A 63 13.90 -1.87 -6.54
C ARG A 63 13.15 -0.57 -6.31
N ILE A 64 13.34 0.42 -7.20
CA ILE A 64 12.71 1.73 -7.02
C ILE A 64 11.18 1.62 -7.10
N VAL A 65 10.66 0.78 -8.01
CA VAL A 65 9.21 0.51 -8.08
C VAL A 65 8.72 -0.21 -6.82
N ALA A 66 9.45 -1.21 -6.33
CA ALA A 66 9.10 -1.92 -5.10
C ALA A 66 9.14 -0.98 -3.87
N ASP A 67 10.14 -0.12 -3.76
CA ASP A 67 10.27 0.87 -2.68
C ASP A 67 9.14 1.91 -2.71
N ALA A 68 8.69 2.30 -3.92
CA ALA A 68 7.55 3.18 -4.11
C ALA A 68 6.23 2.50 -3.71
N LEU A 69 6.03 1.22 -4.06
CA LEU A 69 4.82 0.46 -3.72
C LEU A 69 4.72 0.13 -2.23
N VAL A 70 5.85 -0.16 -1.56
CA VAL A 70 5.89 -0.44 -0.12
C VAL A 70 5.84 0.84 0.72
N GLY A 71 5.84 2.02 0.10
CA GLY A 71 5.75 3.31 0.80
C GLY A 71 7.00 3.65 1.61
N THR A 72 8.13 2.99 1.35
CA THR A 72 9.41 3.26 2.01
C THR A 72 10.25 4.30 1.28
N SER A 73 9.85 4.68 0.07
CA SER A 73 10.51 5.74 -0.70
C SER A 73 9.88 7.11 -0.38
N PRO A 74 10.66 8.18 -0.18
CA PRO A 74 10.12 9.52 -0.11
C PRO A 74 9.37 9.80 -1.42
N ALA A 75 8.09 10.16 -1.31
CA ALA A 75 7.14 10.37 -2.41
C ALA A 75 7.52 11.48 -3.42
N ALA A 76 8.77 11.95 -3.43
CA ALA A 76 9.20 13.14 -4.15
C ALA A 76 9.97 12.88 -5.45
N ALA A 77 10.24 11.62 -5.83
CA ALA A 77 10.87 11.35 -7.12
C ALA A 77 10.39 10.01 -7.68
N LEU A 78 9.34 10.05 -8.51
CA LEU A 78 9.17 8.98 -9.49
C LEU A 78 10.41 9.01 -10.39
N PRO A 79 11.28 7.98 -10.40
CA PRO A 79 12.35 7.94 -11.38
C PRO A 79 11.75 7.89 -12.79
N PRO A 80 12.48 8.35 -13.82
CA PRO A 80 12.06 8.11 -15.20
C PRO A 80 11.93 6.61 -15.43
N ILE A 81 10.75 6.17 -15.87
CA ILE A 81 10.48 4.77 -16.22
C ILE A 81 11.53 4.34 -17.26
N PRO A 82 12.29 3.25 -17.03
CA PRO A 82 13.26 2.74 -17.99
C PRO A 82 12.57 2.46 -19.34
N PRO A 83 13.20 2.75 -20.49
CA PRO A 83 12.56 2.58 -21.80
C PRO A 83 12.08 1.14 -22.04
N ALA A 84 12.82 0.13 -21.58
CA ALA A 84 12.40 -1.27 -21.67
C ALA A 84 11.10 -1.57 -20.90
N LEU A 85 10.85 -0.87 -19.79
CA LEU A 85 9.62 -1.01 -19.02
C LEU A 85 8.46 -0.22 -19.65
N LYS A 86 8.76 0.88 -20.37
CA LYS A 86 7.76 1.61 -21.18
C LYS A 86 7.20 0.71 -22.27
N ASP A 87 8.06 -0.01 -22.99
CA ASP A 87 7.61 -0.89 -24.08
C ASP A 87 6.79 -2.08 -23.56
N LEU A 88 7.16 -2.60 -22.39
CA LEU A 88 6.42 -3.69 -21.73
C LEU A 88 5.05 -3.23 -21.20
N LEU A 89 4.96 -2.02 -20.66
CA LEU A 89 3.73 -1.46 -20.07
C LEU A 89 2.89 -0.67 -21.07
N ALA A 90 3.41 -0.32 -22.25
CA ALA A 90 2.70 0.41 -23.30
C ALA A 90 1.33 -0.20 -23.66
N PRO A 91 1.19 -1.53 -23.87
CA PRO A 91 -0.11 -2.12 -24.16
C PRO A 91 -1.08 -2.02 -22.97
N LEU A 92 -0.58 -2.15 -21.73
CA LEU A 92 -1.39 -1.99 -20.52
C LEU A 92 -1.83 -0.53 -20.32
N TRP A 93 -0.93 0.42 -20.56
CA TRP A 93 -1.20 1.85 -20.43
C TRP A 93 -2.16 2.35 -21.52
N SER A 94 -2.01 1.86 -22.75
CA SER A 94 -2.93 2.16 -23.85
C SER A 94 -4.31 1.54 -23.63
N ALA A 95 -4.38 0.37 -23.00
CA ALA A 95 -5.65 -0.27 -22.64
C ALA A 95 -6.31 0.38 -21.42
N SER A 96 -5.52 0.99 -20.53
CA SER A 96 -5.99 1.66 -19.31
C SER A 96 -6.39 3.12 -19.53
N GLN A 97 -6.15 3.72 -20.72
CA GLN A 97 -6.70 5.03 -21.02
C GLN A 97 -8.23 4.90 -21.14
N PRO A 98 -9.01 5.50 -20.23
CA PRO A 98 -10.44 5.60 -20.44
C PRO A 98 -10.63 6.38 -21.74
N ARG A 99 -11.46 5.90 -22.68
CA ARG A 99 -11.95 6.70 -23.82
C ARG A 99 -12.95 7.78 -23.33
N VAL A 100 -12.60 8.49 -22.26
CA VAL A 100 -13.44 9.51 -21.65
C VAL A 100 -13.06 10.82 -22.33
N PRO A 101 -13.99 11.46 -23.06
CA PRO A 101 -13.75 12.80 -23.57
C PRO A 101 -13.48 13.73 -22.38
N MET A 102 -12.36 14.45 -22.40
CA MET A 102 -12.07 15.48 -21.40
C MET A 102 -13.15 16.57 -21.46
N ALA A 103 -14.05 16.58 -20.49
CA ALA A 103 -14.84 17.75 -20.20
C ALA A 103 -13.94 18.75 -19.46
N ILE A 104 -13.52 19.81 -20.15
CA ILE A 104 -12.88 20.96 -19.51
C ILE A 104 -14.01 21.72 -18.79
N LEU A 105 -14.05 21.65 -17.46
CA LEU A 105 -15.01 22.44 -16.68
C LEU A 105 -14.60 23.92 -16.70
N PRO A 106 -15.53 24.86 -16.94
CA PRO A 106 -15.22 26.27 -17.18
C PRO A 106 -15.09 27.08 -15.88
N PHE A 107 -14.51 26.53 -14.82
CA PHE A 107 -14.25 27.31 -13.61
C PHE A 107 -12.97 26.87 -12.91
N ALA A 108 -12.28 27.85 -12.32
CA ALA A 108 -11.04 27.68 -11.60
C ALA A 108 -11.31 27.29 -10.14
N LEU A 109 -10.57 26.30 -9.64
CA LEU A 109 -10.48 25.99 -8.22
C LEU A 109 -9.26 26.71 -7.65
N ASP A 110 -9.49 27.66 -6.77
CA ASP A 110 -8.46 28.25 -5.90
C ASP A 110 -8.37 27.40 -4.62
N ILE A 111 -7.16 27.15 -4.15
CA ILE A 111 -6.91 26.45 -2.88
C ILE A 111 -6.08 27.40 -2.01
N ASP A 112 -6.70 27.91 -0.94
CA ASP A 112 -6.06 28.74 0.11
C ASP A 112 -4.99 27.96 0.90
#